data_AF-A0A6M4JAH4-F1
#
_entry.id   AF-A0A6M4JAH4-F1
#
_cell.length_a   1.000
_cell.length_b   1.000
_cell.length_c   1.000
_cell.angle_alpha   90.00
_cell.angle_beta   90.00
_cell.angle_gamma   90.00
#
_symmetry.space_group_name_H-M   'P 1'
#
loop_
_entity.id
_entity.type
_entity.pdbx_description
1 polymer ?
#
loop_
_entity_poly.entity_id
_entity_poly.type
_entity_poly.pdbx_seq_one_letter_code
_entity_poly.pdbx_strand_id
1 'polypeptide(L)'
;MEYKKIIILTISILIFSFALLLEGFLIYLTIRKTKLSYFNEHLKKWSQTIKSSNYNNSATIDRFRTLSTTMTNYLDLKNRLNNMYSKMCDLTKEINPLLQNLHETITKYNLNEAKTLHKKASNIFKDYNNLNQQFSGLSDSLNKHWNTIEVVAVNAYEVIKTLEQIINESKDKLPISYNSLINELKELRKKTSYLEAQRSSKAIQDVSKDLNEHDRKVRIFAEKVSHLVNMEWLSFNYLPECLNQIKQLDQSNANYTKLNGDLVKIQDDFIKETYQTTISKIRAWLYHYSVLTSQLKTKQELSNFIGNNISLIDQNLNKIELIANNFVLITDEYKQNEKTQIIANFVNLKQDFAKIKTALTNGDANVSYLDIDAFINSMIDWINKFNYLIKQYNDAEESKRYQQYYLNILRIWYLYVISNKDLLEMNSTNEKAITQLINLNESFTLKSTIDENQLTIFTDRLLELCKLVYYAQTYKFMALDLINSISIYRLNNEDIDSLIKISLEKIQNKQYKDAFQLIKDLIRREKLDVH
;
A
#
# COMPACT_ATOMS: atom_id res chain seq x y z
N MET A 1 -103.92 -10.49 -39.28
CA MET A 1 -102.63 -10.35 -38.55
C MET A 1 -101.57 -9.56 -39.33
N GLU A 2 -101.66 -9.48 -40.66
CA GLU A 2 -100.67 -8.80 -41.53
C GLU A 2 -100.70 -7.27 -41.46
N TYR A 3 -101.87 -6.63 -41.34
CA TYR A 3 -101.98 -5.16 -41.28
C TYR A 3 -101.26 -4.51 -40.09
N LYS A 4 -101.30 -5.14 -38.90
CA LYS A 4 -100.54 -4.68 -37.71
C LYS A 4 -99.03 -4.78 -37.94
N LYS A 5 -98.56 -5.82 -38.63
CA LYS A 5 -97.13 -5.97 -38.95
C LYS A 5 -96.66 -4.90 -39.93
N ILE A 6 -97.47 -4.57 -40.93
CA ILE A 6 -97.15 -3.50 -41.90
C ILE A 6 -97.07 -2.14 -41.19
N ILE A 7 -98.06 -1.78 -40.37
CA ILE A 7 -98.07 -0.51 -39.62
C ILE A 7 -96.87 -0.40 -38.68
N ILE A 8 -96.53 -1.45 -37.94
CA ILE A 8 -95.35 -1.49 -37.05
C ILE A 8 -94.06 -1.32 -37.86
N LEU A 9 -93.96 -1.96 -39.03
CA LEU A 9 -92.79 -1.82 -39.91
C LEU A 9 -92.66 -0.39 -40.44
N THR A 10 -93.76 0.24 -40.88
CA THR A 10 -93.74 1.63 -41.38
C THR A 10 -93.35 2.63 -40.29
N ILE A 11 -93.91 2.49 -39.09
CA ILE A 11 -93.54 3.33 -37.93
C ILE A 11 -92.07 3.12 -37.55
N SER A 12 -91.58 1.88 -37.55
CA SER A 12 -90.17 1.56 -37.26
C SER A 12 -89.23 2.18 -38.30
N ILE A 13 -89.57 2.15 -39.58
CA ILE A 13 -88.81 2.81 -40.65
C ILE A 13 -88.81 4.33 -40.46
N LEU A 14 -89.94 4.93 -40.08
CA LEU A 14 -90.07 6.38 -39.87
C LEU A 14 -89.23 6.84 -38.65
N ILE A 15 -89.27 6.09 -37.55
CA ILE A 15 -88.42 6.31 -36.36
C ILE A 15 -86.94 6.15 -36.73
N PHE A 16 -86.58 5.12 -37.49
CA PHE A 16 -85.21 4.90 -37.94
C PHE A 16 -84.71 6.03 -38.86
N SER A 17 -85.55 6.50 -39.78
CA SER A 17 -85.26 7.64 -40.66
C SER A 17 -85.06 8.93 -39.87
N PHE A 18 -85.90 9.17 -38.87
CA PHE A 18 -85.77 10.31 -37.97
C PHE A 18 -84.51 10.21 -37.10
N ALA A 19 -84.17 9.01 -36.60
CA ALA A 19 -82.94 8.77 -35.85
C ALA A 19 -81.69 9.06 -36.70
N LEU A 20 -81.65 8.63 -37.97
CA LEU A 20 -80.56 8.94 -38.90
C LEU A 20 -80.43 10.44 -39.20
N LEU A 21 -81.55 11.16 -39.36
CA LEU A 21 -81.52 12.62 -39.51
C LEU A 21 -81.01 13.33 -38.25
N LEU A 22 -81.42 12.85 -37.08
CA LEU A 22 -80.99 13.38 -35.78
C LEU A 22 -79.50 13.11 -35.54
N GLU A 23 -79.00 11.92 -35.90
CA GLU A 23 -77.59 11.57 -35.89
C GLU A 23 -76.78 12.47 -36.85
N GLY A 24 -77.24 12.67 -38.08
CA GLY A 24 -76.62 13.59 -39.03
C GLY A 24 -76.57 15.04 -38.53
N PHE A 25 -77.63 15.50 -37.86
CA PHE A 25 -77.67 16.82 -37.24
C PHE A 25 -76.69 16.95 -36.06
N LEU A 26 -76.59 15.94 -35.20
CA LEU A 26 -75.61 15.91 -34.10
C LEU A 26 -74.16 15.87 -34.62
N ILE A 27 -73.89 15.12 -35.68
CA ILE A 27 -72.58 15.11 -36.36
C ILE A 27 -72.27 16.51 -36.90
N TYR A 28 -73.21 17.18 -37.56
CA TYR A 28 -73.04 18.55 -38.04
C TYR A 28 -72.75 19.55 -36.90
N LEU A 29 -73.50 19.49 -35.79
CA LEU A 29 -73.25 20.34 -34.62
C LEU A 29 -71.87 20.09 -34.01
N THR A 30 -71.44 18.84 -33.97
CA THR A 30 -70.11 18.45 -33.47
C THR A 30 -68.99 18.99 -34.37
N ILE A 31 -69.12 18.86 -35.70
CA ILE A 31 -68.17 19.42 -36.67
C ILE A 31 -68.14 20.95 -36.57
N ARG A 32 -69.30 21.60 -36.45
CA ARG A 32 -69.42 23.06 -36.29
C ARG A 32 -68.72 23.53 -35.02
N LYS A 33 -68.99 22.88 -33.88
CA LYS A 33 -68.34 23.17 -32.60
C LYS A 33 -66.82 23.00 -32.69
N THR A 34 -66.36 21.91 -33.29
CA THR A 34 -64.92 21.60 -33.44
C THR A 34 -64.21 22.67 -34.29
N LYS A 35 -64.78 23.05 -35.43
CA LYS A 35 -64.19 24.08 -36.31
C LYS A 35 -64.18 25.46 -35.67
N LEU A 36 -65.24 25.85 -34.96
CA LEU A 36 -65.29 27.12 -34.24
C LEU A 36 -64.31 27.15 -33.05
N SER A 37 -64.16 26.03 -32.35
CA SER A 37 -63.15 25.88 -31.29
C SER A 37 -61.74 26.07 -31.84
N TYR A 38 -61.43 25.44 -32.98
CA TYR A 38 -60.16 25.60 -33.68
C TYR A 38 -59.87 27.06 -34.04
N PHE A 39 -60.84 27.79 -34.60
CA PHE A 39 -60.68 29.22 -34.91
C PHE A 39 -60.49 30.08 -33.65
N ASN A 40 -61.17 29.74 -32.55
CA ASN A 40 -61.05 30.45 -31.27
C ASN A 40 -59.65 30.25 -30.64
N GLU A 41 -59.08 29.04 -30.72
CA GLU A 41 -57.72 28.77 -30.28
C GLU A 41 -56.68 29.57 -31.08
N HIS A 42 -56.84 29.59 -32.41
CA HIS A 42 -56.00 30.40 -33.29
C HIS A 42 -56.09 31.89 -32.96
N LEU A 43 -57.29 32.41 -32.76
CA LEU A 43 -57.53 33.80 -32.37
C LEU A 43 -56.78 34.16 -31.08
N LYS A 44 -56.91 33.33 -30.04
CA LYS A 44 -56.21 33.53 -28.76
C LYS A 44 -54.70 33.53 -28.96
N LYS A 45 -54.17 32.54 -29.70
CA LYS A 45 -52.74 32.42 -29.98
C LYS A 45 -52.20 33.62 -30.76
N TRP A 46 -52.90 34.05 -31.80
CA TRP A 46 -52.50 35.19 -32.63
C TRP A 46 -52.50 36.49 -31.83
N SER A 47 -53.57 36.76 -31.08
CA SER A 47 -53.68 37.94 -30.21
C SER A 47 -52.56 38.01 -29.16
N GLN A 48 -52.28 36.88 -28.49
CA GLN A 48 -51.20 36.80 -27.51
C GLN A 48 -49.80 36.97 -28.15
N THR A 49 -49.58 36.38 -29.32
CA THR A 49 -48.31 36.48 -30.05
C THR A 49 -48.06 37.91 -30.51
N ILE A 50 -49.07 38.60 -31.05
CA ILE A 50 -48.98 39.99 -31.47
C ILE A 50 -48.66 40.89 -30.28
N LYS A 51 -49.41 40.74 -29.17
CA LYS A 51 -49.22 41.55 -27.97
C LYS A 51 -47.81 41.40 -27.38
N SER A 52 -47.36 40.16 -27.18
CA SER A 52 -46.04 39.88 -26.60
C SER A 52 -44.89 40.32 -27.51
N SER A 53 -44.99 40.03 -28.81
CA SER A 53 -43.95 40.41 -29.78
C SER A 53 -43.87 41.93 -29.95
N ASN A 54 -44.99 42.65 -30.01
CA ASN A 54 -44.98 44.11 -30.13
C ASN A 54 -44.34 44.79 -28.92
N TYR A 55 -44.59 44.27 -27.71
CA TYR A 55 -43.95 44.76 -26.48
C TYR A 55 -42.43 44.52 -26.52
N ASN A 56 -42.00 43.28 -26.81
CA ASN A 56 -40.58 42.91 -26.87
C ASN A 56 -39.83 43.67 -27.97
N ASN A 57 -40.45 43.84 -29.13
CA ASN A 57 -39.87 44.56 -30.25
C ASN A 57 -39.73 46.05 -29.94
N SER A 58 -40.72 46.67 -29.29
CA SER A 58 -40.61 48.05 -28.80
C SER A 58 -39.44 48.21 -27.82
N ALA A 59 -39.34 47.34 -26.82
CA ALA A 59 -38.24 47.37 -25.86
C ALA A 59 -36.87 47.17 -26.54
N THR A 60 -36.80 46.28 -27.54
CA THR A 60 -35.60 46.07 -28.35
C THR A 60 -35.23 47.34 -29.14
N ILE A 61 -36.19 48.01 -29.77
CA ILE A 61 -35.97 49.28 -30.45
C ILE A 61 -35.43 50.34 -29.50
N ASP A 62 -35.94 50.43 -28.27
CA ASP A 62 -35.46 51.40 -27.28
C ASP A 62 -34.00 51.11 -26.86
N ARG A 63 -33.62 49.83 -26.73
CA ARG A 63 -32.22 49.42 -26.50
C ARG A 63 -31.32 49.85 -27.65
N PHE A 64 -31.71 49.57 -28.89
CA PHE A 64 -30.97 50.01 -30.09
C PHE A 64 -30.95 51.53 -30.24
N ARG A 65 -32.01 52.24 -29.83
CA ARG A 65 -32.05 53.71 -29.81
C ARG A 65 -30.94 54.24 -28.91
N THR A 66 -30.84 53.72 -27.70
CA THR A 66 -29.81 54.11 -26.72
C THR A 66 -28.41 53.84 -27.27
N LEU A 67 -28.15 52.64 -27.81
CA LEU A 67 -26.82 52.29 -28.35
C LEU A 67 -26.44 53.07 -29.61
N SER A 68 -27.40 53.36 -30.48
CA SER A 68 -27.16 54.13 -31.72
C SER A 68 -26.74 55.58 -31.47
N THR A 69 -27.03 56.14 -30.28
CA THR A 69 -26.58 57.50 -29.94
C THR A 69 -25.07 57.57 -29.72
N THR A 70 -24.46 56.46 -29.33
CA THR A 70 -23.04 56.38 -29.00
C THR A 70 -22.22 55.67 -30.08
N MET A 71 -22.85 54.83 -30.91
CA MET A 71 -22.17 53.99 -31.90
C MET A 71 -22.87 53.98 -33.26
N THR A 72 -22.17 54.47 -34.27
CA THR A 72 -22.66 54.60 -35.65
C THR A 72 -23.03 53.24 -36.28
N ASN A 73 -22.35 52.16 -35.90
CA ASN A 73 -22.60 50.81 -36.44
C ASN A 73 -23.99 50.25 -36.09
N TYR A 74 -24.63 50.73 -35.01
CA TYR A 74 -25.99 50.32 -34.64
C TYR A 74 -27.09 51.19 -35.26
N LEU A 75 -26.72 52.29 -35.93
CA LEU A 75 -27.67 53.22 -36.53
C LEU A 75 -28.42 52.58 -37.73
N ASP A 76 -27.69 51.87 -38.60
CA ASP A 76 -28.29 51.16 -39.74
C ASP A 76 -29.23 50.03 -39.28
N LEU A 77 -28.77 49.21 -38.33
CA LEU A 77 -29.58 48.13 -37.75
C LEU A 77 -30.85 48.67 -37.07
N LYS A 78 -30.75 49.76 -36.32
CA LYS A 78 -31.91 50.43 -35.72
C LYS A 78 -32.91 50.89 -36.77
N ASN A 79 -32.46 51.51 -37.86
CA ASN A 79 -33.35 51.99 -38.90
C ASN A 79 -34.07 50.83 -39.60
N ARG A 80 -33.37 49.73 -39.87
CA ARG A 80 -33.97 48.51 -40.43
C ARG A 80 -35.00 47.89 -39.48
N LEU A 81 -34.69 47.78 -38.19
CA LEU A 81 -35.62 47.26 -37.17
C LEU A 81 -36.84 48.18 -37.01
N ASN A 82 -36.67 49.51 -36.99
CA ASN A 82 -37.78 50.47 -36.93
C ASN A 82 -38.73 50.33 -38.12
N ASN A 83 -38.18 50.18 -39.33
CA ASN A 83 -38.98 50.01 -40.54
C ASN A 83 -39.77 48.70 -40.51
N MET A 84 -39.16 47.60 -40.03
CA MET A 84 -39.86 46.33 -39.82
C MET A 84 -40.96 46.46 -38.76
N TYR A 85 -40.67 47.10 -37.63
CA TYR A 85 -41.62 47.30 -36.55
C TYR A 85 -42.82 48.17 -36.98
N SER A 86 -42.58 49.24 -37.76
CA SER A 86 -43.67 50.05 -38.32
C SER A 86 -44.60 49.22 -39.21
N LYS A 87 -44.05 48.40 -40.11
CA LYS A 87 -44.84 47.49 -40.97
C LYS A 87 -45.63 46.48 -40.13
N MET A 88 -45.05 45.95 -39.05
CA MET A 88 -45.75 45.08 -38.11
C MET A 88 -46.88 45.80 -37.37
N CYS A 89 -46.70 47.07 -36.98
CA CYS A 89 -47.76 47.88 -36.38
C CYS A 89 -48.91 48.13 -37.36
N ASP A 90 -48.61 48.37 -38.64
CA ASP A 90 -49.64 48.56 -39.67
C ASP A 90 -50.45 47.26 -39.90
N LEU A 91 -49.77 46.10 -39.98
CA LEU A 91 -50.45 44.80 -40.02
C LEU A 91 -51.26 44.51 -38.74
N THR A 92 -50.79 44.99 -37.58
CA THR A 92 -51.54 44.89 -36.32
C THR A 92 -52.83 45.71 -36.37
N LYS A 93 -52.79 46.93 -36.92
CA LYS A 93 -53.99 47.76 -37.13
C LYS A 93 -54.97 47.11 -38.10
N GLU A 94 -54.47 46.44 -39.14
CA GLU A 94 -55.29 45.75 -40.13
C GLU A 94 -55.93 44.46 -39.58
N ILE A 95 -55.18 43.67 -38.78
CA ILE A 95 -55.65 42.39 -38.27
C ILE A 95 -56.58 42.52 -37.06
N ASN A 96 -56.39 43.51 -36.18
CA ASN A 96 -57.17 43.64 -34.95
C ASN A 96 -58.69 43.71 -35.17
N PRO A 97 -59.23 44.51 -36.13
CA PRO A 97 -60.64 44.50 -36.46
C PRO A 97 -61.13 43.13 -36.94
N LEU A 98 -60.30 42.40 -37.70
CA LEU A 98 -60.63 41.06 -38.19
C LEU A 98 -60.66 40.04 -37.05
N LEU A 99 -59.76 40.14 -36.07
CA LEU A 99 -59.77 39.29 -34.87
C LEU A 99 -60.99 39.58 -34.00
N GLN A 100 -61.36 40.85 -33.82
CA GLN A 100 -62.56 41.24 -33.08
C GLN A 100 -63.82 40.71 -33.77
N ASN A 101 -63.97 40.93 -35.07
CA ASN A 101 -65.10 40.42 -35.85
C ASN A 101 -65.14 38.88 -35.82
N LEU A 102 -63.99 38.21 -35.94
CA LEU A 102 -63.90 36.74 -35.84
C LEU A 102 -64.37 36.25 -34.46
N HIS A 103 -64.03 36.93 -33.37
CA HIS A 103 -64.51 36.62 -32.03
C HIS A 103 -66.05 36.69 -31.96
N GLU A 104 -66.63 37.79 -32.43
CA GLU A 104 -68.08 38.00 -32.45
C GLU A 104 -68.82 36.98 -33.34
N THR A 105 -68.25 36.61 -34.47
CA THR A 105 -68.83 35.60 -35.36
C THR A 105 -68.75 34.19 -34.74
N ILE A 106 -67.68 33.88 -34.01
CA ILE A 106 -67.53 32.61 -33.27
C ILE A 106 -68.57 32.51 -32.16
N THR A 107 -68.79 33.58 -31.37
CA THR A 107 -69.78 33.58 -30.28
C THR A 107 -71.21 33.49 -30.79
N LYS A 108 -71.50 34.04 -31.98
CA LYS A 108 -72.78 33.84 -32.71
C LYS A 108 -72.88 32.48 -33.41
N TYR A 109 -71.89 31.60 -33.24
CA TYR A 109 -71.79 30.28 -33.86
C TYR A 109 -71.82 30.29 -35.41
N ASN A 110 -71.58 31.40 -36.10
CA ASN A 110 -71.70 31.47 -37.56
C ASN A 110 -70.45 30.91 -38.28
N LEU A 111 -70.48 29.62 -38.66
CA LEU A 111 -69.31 28.90 -39.18
C LEU A 111 -68.81 29.43 -40.53
N ASN A 112 -69.71 29.78 -41.46
CA ASN A 112 -69.33 30.17 -42.82
C ASN A 112 -68.62 31.54 -42.83
N GLU A 113 -69.15 32.47 -42.06
CA GLU A 113 -68.55 33.79 -41.87
C GLU A 113 -67.23 33.68 -41.08
N ALA A 114 -67.20 32.88 -40.00
CA ALA A 114 -65.99 32.67 -39.20
C ALA A 114 -64.87 32.04 -40.04
N LYS A 115 -65.18 31.10 -40.94
CA LYS A 115 -64.20 30.51 -41.86
C LYS A 115 -63.58 31.56 -42.80
N THR A 116 -64.39 32.50 -43.28
CA THR A 116 -63.94 33.55 -44.19
C THR A 116 -63.05 34.56 -43.48
N LEU A 117 -63.48 35.02 -42.29
CA LEU A 117 -62.70 35.92 -41.45
C LEU A 117 -61.39 35.26 -40.97
N HIS A 118 -61.43 34.00 -40.55
CA HIS A 118 -60.25 33.25 -40.17
C HIS A 118 -59.23 33.13 -41.31
N LYS A 119 -59.67 32.85 -42.55
CA LYS A 119 -58.76 32.79 -43.70
C LYS A 119 -58.07 34.13 -43.96
N LYS A 120 -58.82 35.23 -43.89
CA LYS A 120 -58.27 36.59 -44.06
C LYS A 120 -57.27 36.94 -42.95
N ALA A 121 -57.66 36.74 -41.69
CA ALA A 121 -56.80 36.98 -40.53
C ALA A 121 -55.54 36.10 -40.55
N SER A 122 -55.67 34.84 -40.96
CA SER A 122 -54.54 33.90 -41.08
C SER A 122 -53.47 34.39 -42.06
N ASN A 123 -53.86 35.00 -43.18
CA ASN A 123 -52.89 35.50 -44.17
C ASN A 123 -52.11 36.69 -43.61
N ILE A 124 -52.81 37.66 -43.03
CA ILE A 124 -52.19 38.85 -42.43
C ILE A 124 -51.30 38.46 -41.24
N PHE A 125 -51.74 37.49 -40.42
CA PHE A 125 -50.93 36.96 -39.33
C PHE A 125 -49.65 36.27 -39.83
N LYS A 126 -49.70 35.56 -40.95
CA LYS A 126 -48.52 34.91 -41.54
C LYS A 126 -47.48 35.96 -41.95
N ASP A 127 -47.91 37.06 -42.56
CA ASP A 127 -47.03 38.15 -42.96
C ASP A 127 -46.44 38.87 -41.73
N TYR A 128 -47.27 39.12 -40.70
CA TYR A 128 -46.82 39.62 -39.41
C TYR A 128 -45.76 38.71 -38.79
N ASN A 129 -46.00 37.40 -38.76
CA ASN A 129 -45.10 36.43 -38.15
C ASN A 129 -43.77 36.32 -38.90
N ASN A 130 -43.78 36.40 -40.24
CA ASN A 130 -42.56 36.43 -41.04
C ASN A 130 -41.72 37.69 -40.75
N LEU A 131 -42.35 38.86 -40.69
CA LEU A 131 -41.67 40.10 -40.30
C LEU A 131 -41.11 40.02 -38.87
N ASN A 132 -41.86 39.43 -37.94
CA ASN A 132 -41.40 39.22 -36.57
C ASN A 132 -40.17 38.29 -36.52
N GLN A 133 -40.15 37.21 -37.29
CA GLN A 133 -39.01 36.30 -37.37
C GLN A 133 -37.76 37.01 -37.92
N GLN A 134 -37.91 37.86 -38.93
CA GLN A 134 -36.81 38.67 -39.46
C GLN A 134 -36.32 39.71 -38.45
N PHE A 135 -37.24 40.36 -37.73
CA PHE A 135 -36.92 41.29 -36.65
C PHE A 135 -36.11 40.60 -35.55
N SER A 136 -36.56 39.42 -35.09
CA SER A 136 -35.84 38.61 -34.11
C SER A 136 -34.45 38.23 -34.61
N GLY A 137 -34.33 37.68 -35.82
CA GLY A 137 -33.02 37.28 -36.37
C GLY A 137 -31.98 38.41 -36.44
N LEU A 138 -32.42 39.67 -36.66
CA LEU A 138 -31.54 40.85 -36.65
C LEU A 138 -31.20 41.37 -35.24
N SER A 139 -32.06 41.12 -34.25
CA SER A 139 -31.91 41.65 -32.89
C SER A 139 -31.40 40.64 -31.86
N ASP A 140 -31.46 39.33 -32.15
CA ASP A 140 -31.18 38.25 -31.22
C ASP A 140 -29.78 38.31 -30.61
N SER A 141 -28.75 38.58 -31.43
CA SER A 141 -27.36 38.67 -30.93
C SER A 141 -27.21 39.78 -29.89
N LEU A 142 -27.73 40.98 -30.18
CA LEU A 142 -27.65 42.10 -29.26
C LEU A 142 -28.47 41.85 -27.99
N ASN A 143 -29.69 41.36 -28.13
CA ASN A 143 -30.55 41.04 -27.00
C ASN A 143 -29.93 39.97 -26.10
N LYS A 144 -29.25 38.96 -26.67
CA LYS A 144 -28.51 37.95 -25.91
C LYS A 144 -27.40 38.57 -25.07
N HIS A 145 -26.56 39.42 -25.66
CA HIS A 145 -25.47 40.08 -24.92
C HIS A 145 -25.99 41.06 -23.88
N TRP A 146 -27.05 41.81 -24.19
CA TRP A 146 -27.69 42.73 -23.26
C TRP A 146 -28.26 42.00 -22.05
N ASN A 147 -29.04 40.94 -22.27
CA ASN A 147 -29.59 40.12 -21.19
C ASN A 147 -28.48 39.43 -20.39
N THR A 148 -27.40 39.01 -21.03
CA THR A 148 -26.23 38.44 -20.33
C THR A 148 -25.60 39.46 -19.39
N ILE A 149 -25.44 40.71 -19.83
CA ILE A 149 -24.90 41.79 -18.99
C ILE A 149 -25.79 42.04 -17.78
N GLU A 150 -27.11 42.17 -17.97
CA GLU A 150 -28.05 42.39 -16.87
C GLU A 150 -28.01 41.26 -15.85
N VAL A 151 -28.11 40.00 -16.30
CA VAL A 151 -28.12 38.83 -15.42
C VAL A 151 -26.80 38.68 -14.68
N VAL A 152 -25.67 38.81 -15.38
CA VAL A 152 -24.35 38.62 -14.76
C VAL A 152 -24.03 39.76 -13.80
N ALA A 153 -24.39 41.00 -14.11
CA ALA A 153 -24.18 42.14 -13.20
C ALA A 153 -25.00 41.97 -11.91
N VAL A 154 -26.28 41.62 -12.03
CA VAL A 154 -27.16 41.37 -10.87
C VAL A 154 -26.59 40.25 -10.01
N ASN A 155 -26.24 39.11 -10.60
CA ASN A 155 -25.64 37.99 -9.87
C ASN A 155 -24.33 38.40 -9.19
N ALA A 156 -23.46 39.16 -9.86
CA ALA A 156 -22.21 39.63 -9.27
C ALA A 156 -22.45 40.54 -8.05
N TYR A 157 -23.44 41.44 -8.10
CA TYR A 157 -23.79 42.26 -6.94
C TYR A 157 -24.37 41.45 -5.79
N GLU A 158 -25.22 40.46 -6.07
CA GLU A 158 -25.77 39.56 -5.05
C GLU A 158 -24.67 38.78 -4.32
N VAL A 159 -23.71 38.24 -5.09
CA VAL A 159 -22.55 37.55 -4.52
C VAL A 159 -21.70 38.52 -3.71
N ILE A 160 -21.37 39.70 -4.24
CA ILE A 160 -20.58 40.72 -3.53
C ILE A 160 -21.24 41.13 -2.21
N LYS A 161 -22.56 41.34 -2.20
CA LYS A 161 -23.31 41.67 -0.98
C LYS A 161 -23.27 40.55 0.05
N THR A 162 -23.42 39.31 -0.41
CA THR A 162 -23.33 38.12 0.45
C THR A 162 -21.93 37.99 1.06
N LEU A 163 -20.88 38.20 0.25
CA LEU A 163 -19.50 38.19 0.73
C LEU A 163 -19.22 39.33 1.71
N GLU A 164 -19.78 40.52 1.49
CA GLU A 164 -19.69 41.65 2.42
C GLU A 164 -20.24 41.28 3.79
N GLN A 165 -21.41 40.64 3.83
CA GLN A 165 -22.03 40.16 5.06
C GLN A 165 -21.15 39.11 5.75
N ILE A 166 -20.71 38.07 5.03
CA ILE A 166 -19.88 36.99 5.60
C ILE A 166 -18.56 37.53 6.17
N ILE A 167 -17.88 38.43 5.46
CA ILE A 167 -16.63 39.04 5.90
C ILE A 167 -16.86 39.89 7.17
N ASN A 168 -17.95 40.64 7.23
CA ASN A 168 -18.28 41.45 8.40
C ASN A 168 -18.67 40.61 9.62
N GLU A 169 -19.45 39.54 9.44
CA GLU A 169 -19.79 38.59 10.52
C GLU A 169 -18.56 37.84 11.03
N SER A 170 -17.55 37.65 10.18
CA SER A 170 -16.30 36.94 10.52
C SER A 170 -15.16 37.89 10.94
N LYS A 171 -15.43 39.18 11.14
CA LYS A 171 -14.41 40.20 11.41
C LYS A 171 -13.48 39.83 12.57
N ASP A 172 -14.06 39.37 13.68
CA ASP A 172 -13.29 39.01 14.88
C ASP A 172 -12.43 37.75 14.67
N LYS A 173 -12.76 36.93 13.67
CA LYS A 173 -12.01 35.73 13.28
C LYS A 173 -10.97 36.01 12.19
N LEU A 174 -10.93 37.23 11.64
CA LEU A 174 -10.04 37.65 10.56
C LEU A 174 -9.21 38.89 10.94
N PRO A 175 -8.56 38.93 12.12
CA PRO A 175 -7.82 40.12 12.58
C PRO A 175 -6.74 40.63 11.61
N ILE A 176 -6.11 39.73 10.86
CA ILE A 176 -5.00 40.00 9.94
C ILE A 176 -5.55 40.34 8.54
N SER A 177 -6.47 39.54 8.01
CA SER A 177 -6.87 39.65 6.60
C SER A 177 -8.12 40.51 6.33
N TYR A 178 -8.92 40.87 7.35
CA TYR A 178 -10.20 41.58 7.18
C TYR A 178 -10.08 42.84 6.30
N ASN A 179 -9.12 43.72 6.60
CA ASN A 179 -8.95 44.98 5.86
C ASN A 179 -8.59 44.73 4.39
N SER A 180 -7.76 43.73 4.11
CA SER A 180 -7.40 43.36 2.74
C SER A 180 -8.62 42.85 1.97
N LEU A 181 -9.43 42.00 2.59
CA LEU A 181 -10.64 41.44 1.97
C LEU A 181 -11.69 42.51 1.67
N ILE A 182 -11.95 43.41 2.61
CA ILE A 182 -12.91 44.51 2.40
C ILE A 182 -12.45 45.44 1.28
N ASN A 183 -11.15 45.74 1.19
CA ASN A 183 -10.63 46.57 0.11
C ASN A 183 -10.76 45.88 -1.26
N GLU A 184 -10.40 44.60 -1.34
CA GLU A 184 -10.55 43.81 -2.57
C GLU A 184 -12.04 43.71 -3.00
N LEU A 185 -12.95 43.49 -2.06
CA LEU A 185 -14.39 43.46 -2.31
C LEU A 185 -14.93 44.81 -2.82
N LYS A 186 -14.45 45.93 -2.25
CA LYS A 186 -14.79 47.29 -2.73
C LYS A 186 -14.34 47.50 -4.17
N GLU A 187 -13.13 47.05 -4.52
CA GLU A 187 -12.63 47.15 -5.90
C GLU A 187 -13.43 46.26 -6.85
N LEU A 188 -13.81 45.05 -6.43
CA LEU A 188 -14.71 44.18 -7.22
C LEU A 188 -16.06 44.86 -7.48
N ARG A 189 -16.65 45.48 -6.45
CA ARG A 189 -17.92 46.22 -6.56
C ARG A 189 -17.81 47.41 -7.51
N LYS A 190 -16.77 48.24 -7.36
CA LYS A 190 -16.51 49.38 -8.27
C LYS A 190 -16.36 48.89 -9.71
N LYS A 191 -15.63 47.79 -9.92
CA LYS A 191 -15.43 47.21 -11.25
C LYS A 191 -16.72 46.67 -11.86
N THR A 192 -17.60 46.02 -11.07
CA THR A 192 -18.93 45.60 -11.52
C THR A 192 -19.75 46.81 -12.00
N SER A 193 -19.83 47.87 -11.20
CA SER A 193 -20.56 49.10 -11.57
C SER A 193 -19.97 49.79 -12.80
N TYR A 194 -18.65 49.82 -12.92
CA TYR A 194 -17.98 50.37 -14.09
C TYR A 194 -18.31 49.59 -15.37
N LEU A 195 -18.24 48.26 -15.33
CA LEU A 195 -18.55 47.41 -16.50
C LEU A 195 -20.03 47.47 -16.88
N GLU A 196 -20.94 47.53 -15.91
CA GLU A 196 -22.37 47.71 -16.16
C GLU A 196 -22.66 49.06 -16.84
N ALA A 197 -22.03 50.14 -16.36
CA ALA A 197 -22.17 51.47 -16.96
C ALA A 197 -21.64 51.53 -18.41
N GLN A 198 -20.63 50.70 -18.75
CA GLN A 198 -20.09 50.61 -20.10
C GLN A 198 -21.07 50.01 -21.12
N ARG A 199 -22.21 49.43 -20.70
CA ARG A 199 -23.24 48.91 -21.63
C ARG A 199 -23.73 49.95 -22.64
N SER A 200 -23.65 51.24 -22.28
CA SER A 200 -24.14 52.36 -23.10
C SER A 200 -23.03 53.07 -23.90
N SER A 201 -21.76 52.75 -23.65
CA SER A 201 -20.60 53.47 -24.20
C SER A 201 -19.56 52.58 -24.88
N LYS A 202 -19.57 51.26 -24.66
CA LYS A 202 -18.71 50.27 -25.32
C LYS A 202 -19.54 49.23 -26.08
N ALA A 203 -18.93 48.54 -27.04
CA ALA A 203 -19.60 47.51 -27.83
C ALA A 203 -20.13 46.41 -26.89
N ILE A 204 -21.42 46.08 -27.03
CA ILE A 204 -22.14 45.23 -26.07
C ILE A 204 -21.52 43.82 -25.94
N GLN A 205 -20.89 43.33 -27.01
CA GLN A 205 -20.20 42.03 -27.03
C GLN A 205 -18.96 42.03 -26.13
N ASP A 206 -18.17 43.11 -26.18
CA ASP A 206 -16.97 43.25 -25.35
C ASP A 206 -17.33 43.44 -23.89
N VAL A 207 -18.36 44.25 -23.60
CA VAL A 207 -18.86 44.43 -22.23
C VAL A 207 -19.34 43.11 -21.65
N SER A 208 -20.08 42.32 -22.43
CA SER A 208 -20.52 40.98 -22.02
C SER A 208 -19.35 40.03 -21.73
N LYS A 209 -18.28 40.08 -22.53
CA LYS A 209 -17.06 39.29 -22.30
C LYS A 209 -16.32 39.73 -21.04
N ASP A 210 -16.07 41.04 -20.89
CA ASP A 210 -15.36 41.61 -19.75
C ASP A 210 -16.11 41.35 -18.43
N LEU A 211 -17.44 41.42 -18.46
CA LEU A 211 -18.29 41.15 -17.29
C LEU A 211 -18.29 39.66 -16.92
N ASN A 212 -18.29 38.75 -17.89
CA ASN A 212 -18.15 37.31 -17.62
C ASN A 212 -16.78 36.97 -17.00
N GLU A 213 -15.70 37.58 -17.47
CA GLU A 213 -14.38 37.41 -16.86
C GLU A 213 -14.35 37.98 -15.43
N HIS A 214 -15.01 39.12 -15.21
CA HIS A 214 -15.14 39.73 -13.90
C HIS A 214 -15.96 38.86 -12.92
N ASP A 215 -17.08 38.28 -13.37
CA ASP A 215 -17.86 37.30 -12.58
C ASP A 215 -17.00 36.13 -12.13
N ARG A 216 -16.12 35.61 -13.02
CA ARG A 216 -15.16 34.58 -12.64
C ARG A 216 -14.21 35.04 -11.52
N LYS A 217 -13.74 36.29 -11.56
CA LYS A 217 -12.89 36.87 -10.49
C LYS A 217 -13.66 37.00 -9.17
N VAL A 218 -14.92 37.41 -9.22
CA VAL A 218 -15.81 37.46 -8.04
C VAL A 218 -15.99 36.06 -7.44
N ARG A 219 -16.18 35.03 -8.26
CA ARG A 219 -16.28 33.63 -7.78
C ARG A 219 -14.98 33.12 -7.15
N ILE A 220 -13.82 33.41 -7.76
CA ILE A 220 -12.51 33.06 -7.18
C ILE A 220 -12.32 33.77 -5.83
N PHE A 221 -12.74 35.04 -5.73
CA PHE A 221 -12.72 35.76 -4.47
C PHE A 221 -13.66 35.15 -3.42
N ALA A 222 -14.83 34.66 -3.83
CA ALA A 222 -15.74 33.93 -2.95
C ALA A 222 -15.10 32.64 -2.38
N GLU A 223 -14.40 31.88 -3.23
CA GLU A 223 -13.62 30.71 -2.79
C GLU A 223 -12.50 31.10 -1.82
N LYS A 224 -11.79 32.20 -2.06
CA LYS A 224 -10.78 32.73 -1.12
C LYS A 224 -11.41 33.01 0.25
N VAL A 225 -12.54 33.72 0.29
CA VAL A 225 -13.23 34.09 1.55
C VAL A 225 -13.68 32.86 2.33
N SER A 226 -14.19 31.82 1.65
CA SER A 226 -14.69 30.60 2.32
C SER A 226 -13.58 29.82 3.07
N HIS A 227 -12.34 29.92 2.60
CA HIS A 227 -11.20 29.24 3.22
C HIS A 227 -10.45 30.11 4.25
N LEU A 228 -10.49 31.44 4.11
CA LEU A 228 -9.57 32.32 4.82
C LEU A 228 -9.74 32.29 6.33
N VAL A 229 -10.97 32.18 6.83
CA VAL A 229 -11.26 32.09 8.28
C VAL A 229 -10.49 30.93 8.91
N ASN A 230 -10.58 29.75 8.29
CA ASN A 230 -9.92 28.56 8.81
C ASN A 230 -8.40 28.65 8.65
N MET A 231 -7.92 29.19 7.53
CA MET A 231 -6.49 29.35 7.29
C MET A 231 -5.84 30.31 8.28
N GLU A 232 -6.49 31.41 8.60
CA GLU A 232 -5.98 32.40 9.53
C GLU A 232 -5.99 31.83 10.94
N TRP A 233 -7.08 31.19 11.34
CA TRP A 233 -7.14 30.49 12.61
C TRP A 233 -6.03 29.43 12.74
N LEU A 234 -5.84 28.60 11.72
CA LEU A 234 -4.77 27.61 11.68
C LEU A 234 -3.41 28.27 11.87
N SER A 235 -3.08 29.25 11.02
CA SER A 235 -1.74 29.86 10.95
C SER A 235 -1.36 30.64 12.21
N PHE A 236 -2.32 31.29 12.86
CA PHE A 236 -2.05 32.20 13.98
C PHE A 236 -2.44 31.64 15.36
N ASN A 237 -3.19 30.54 15.43
CA ASN A 237 -3.57 29.93 16.71
C ASN A 237 -3.13 28.46 16.80
N TYR A 238 -3.60 27.61 15.88
CA TYR A 238 -3.38 26.16 15.98
C TYR A 238 -1.92 25.75 15.72
N LEU A 239 -1.30 26.19 14.61
CA LEU A 239 0.09 25.82 14.32
C LEU A 239 1.06 26.31 15.41
N PRO A 240 0.93 27.54 15.95
CA PRO A 240 1.71 27.96 17.13
C PRO A 240 1.52 27.06 18.35
N GLU A 241 0.28 26.62 18.64
CA GLU A 241 0.01 25.72 19.76
C GLU A 241 0.69 24.35 19.56
N CYS A 242 0.55 23.76 18.37
CA CYS A 242 1.24 22.54 17.97
C CYS A 242 2.77 22.68 18.11
N LEU A 243 3.32 23.81 17.68
CA LEU A 243 4.75 24.07 17.78
C LEU A 243 5.20 24.17 19.26
N ASN A 244 4.39 24.78 20.12
CA ASN A 244 4.66 24.85 21.57
C ASN A 244 4.65 23.46 22.23
N GLN A 245 3.76 22.55 21.80
CA GLN A 245 3.75 21.18 22.30
C GLN A 245 5.07 20.45 21.99
N ILE A 246 5.61 20.61 20.78
CA ILE A 246 6.92 20.04 20.41
C ILE A 246 8.05 20.70 21.20
N LYS A 247 8.01 22.02 21.41
CA LYS A 247 9.04 22.75 22.15
C LYS A 247 9.24 22.18 23.56
N GLN A 248 8.15 21.78 24.21
CA GLN A 248 8.20 21.16 25.54
C GLN A 248 8.86 19.77 25.53
N LEU A 249 8.84 19.08 24.40
CA LEU A 249 9.41 17.74 24.24
C LEU A 249 10.89 17.76 23.84
N ASP A 250 11.28 18.62 22.90
CA ASP A 250 12.66 18.71 22.40
C ASP A 250 12.93 20.04 21.67
N GLN A 251 13.37 21.06 22.42
CA GLN A 251 13.67 22.38 21.86
C GLN A 251 14.94 22.39 20.98
N SER A 252 15.85 21.42 21.16
CA SER A 252 17.11 21.32 20.41
C SER A 252 16.97 20.67 19.03
N ASN A 253 15.78 20.20 18.68
CA ASN A 253 15.57 19.46 17.44
C ASN A 253 15.74 20.35 16.19
N ALA A 254 16.58 19.93 15.25
CA ALA A 254 16.77 20.67 13.99
C ALA A 254 15.45 20.79 13.19
N ASN A 255 14.59 19.76 13.25
CA ASN A 255 13.29 19.77 12.58
C ASN A 255 12.30 20.72 13.26
N TYR A 256 12.39 20.93 14.58
CA TYR A 256 11.62 21.96 15.27
C TYR A 256 11.99 23.36 14.76
N THR A 257 13.29 23.66 14.64
CA THR A 257 13.76 24.95 14.14
C THR A 257 13.26 25.21 12.71
N LYS A 258 13.26 24.18 11.86
CA LYS A 258 12.70 24.24 10.51
C LYS A 258 11.19 24.52 10.53
N LEU A 259 10.41 23.79 11.33
CA LEU A 259 8.96 24.02 11.47
C LEU A 259 8.64 25.43 11.96
N ASN A 260 9.42 25.95 12.91
CA ASN A 260 9.27 27.33 13.37
C ASN A 260 9.54 28.33 12.23
N GLY A 261 10.63 28.14 11.48
CA GLY A 261 10.94 28.99 10.32
C GLY A 261 9.86 28.93 9.23
N ASP A 262 9.29 27.77 8.97
CA ASP A 262 8.21 27.61 8.00
C ASP A 262 6.90 28.26 8.49
N LEU A 263 6.61 28.18 9.79
CA LEU A 263 5.46 28.87 10.40
C LEU A 263 5.58 30.40 10.27
N VAL A 264 6.75 30.95 10.60
CA VAL A 264 7.01 32.39 10.46
C VAL A 264 6.80 32.85 9.02
N LYS A 265 7.31 32.10 8.04
CA LYS A 265 7.08 32.40 6.61
C LYS A 265 5.59 32.37 6.24
N ILE A 266 4.83 31.38 6.72
CA ILE A 266 3.38 31.30 6.48
C ILE A 266 2.68 32.55 7.03
N GLN A 267 3.07 33.01 8.22
CA GLN A 267 2.48 34.18 8.88
C GLN A 267 2.86 35.49 8.18
N ASP A 268 4.14 35.67 7.84
CA ASP A 268 4.66 36.89 7.19
C ASP A 268 4.13 37.10 5.77
N ASP A 269 3.86 36.01 5.05
CA ASP A 269 3.38 36.02 3.67
C ASP A 269 1.86 35.79 3.56
N PHE A 270 1.15 35.66 4.69
CA PHE A 270 -0.25 35.23 4.74
C PHE A 270 -1.20 36.03 3.83
N ILE A 271 -1.01 37.36 3.75
CA ILE A 271 -1.79 38.25 2.89
C ILE A 271 -1.13 38.46 1.51
N LYS A 272 0.18 38.30 1.41
CA LYS A 272 0.96 38.65 0.21
C LYS A 272 0.85 37.58 -0.88
N GLU A 273 0.73 36.32 -0.50
CA GLU A 273 0.62 35.20 -1.42
C GLU A 273 -0.83 34.83 -1.74
N THR A 274 -1.00 34.02 -2.79
CA THR A 274 -2.31 33.44 -3.12
C THR A 274 -2.72 32.43 -2.05
N TYR A 275 -4.02 32.39 -1.73
CA TYR A 275 -4.51 31.52 -0.66
C TYR A 275 -4.21 30.03 -0.93
N GLN A 276 -4.18 29.60 -2.20
CA GLN A 276 -3.81 28.22 -2.57
C GLN A 276 -2.37 27.87 -2.21
N THR A 277 -1.45 28.83 -2.34
CA THR A 277 -0.04 28.67 -1.95
C THR A 277 0.06 28.54 -0.44
N THR A 278 -0.60 29.43 0.30
CA THR A 278 -0.65 29.40 1.76
C THR A 278 -1.26 28.09 2.29
N ILE A 279 -2.36 27.60 1.69
CA ILE A 279 -2.95 26.28 2.03
C ILE A 279 -1.93 25.16 1.83
N SER A 280 -1.22 25.15 0.70
CA SER A 280 -0.21 24.13 0.41
C SER A 280 0.92 24.14 1.45
N LYS A 281 1.40 25.33 1.84
CA LYS A 281 2.40 25.50 2.90
C LYS A 281 1.88 25.01 4.26
N ILE A 282 0.65 25.35 4.65
CA ILE A 282 0.02 24.87 5.89
C ILE A 282 -0.09 23.34 5.90
N ARG A 283 -0.50 22.72 4.78
CA ARG A 283 -0.58 21.26 4.66
C ARG A 283 0.79 20.59 4.81
N ALA A 284 1.81 21.14 4.14
CA ALA A 284 3.18 20.65 4.27
C ALA A 284 3.68 20.77 5.72
N TRP A 285 3.38 21.90 6.37
CA TRP A 285 3.70 22.11 7.78
C TRP A 285 3.03 21.06 8.68
N LEU A 286 1.72 20.82 8.51
CA LEU A 286 0.97 19.83 9.30
C LEU A 286 1.50 18.39 9.10
N TYR A 287 1.92 18.06 7.88
CA TYR A 287 2.57 16.78 7.59
C TYR A 287 3.92 16.66 8.31
N HIS A 288 4.78 17.68 8.22
CA HIS A 288 6.07 17.66 8.91
C HIS A 288 5.91 17.63 10.44
N TYR A 289 4.91 18.33 10.96
CA TYR A 289 4.50 18.26 12.36
C TYR A 289 4.12 16.83 12.76
N SER A 290 3.24 16.16 12.01
CA SER A 290 2.79 14.81 12.38
C SER A 290 3.91 13.77 12.35
N VAL A 291 4.84 13.88 11.37
CA VAL A 291 6.04 13.03 11.31
C VAL A 291 6.92 13.24 12.53
N LEU A 292 7.21 14.50 12.88
CA LEU A 292 8.06 14.82 14.03
C LEU A 292 7.43 14.35 15.35
N THR A 293 6.13 14.61 15.56
CA THR A 293 5.41 14.17 16.75
C THR A 293 5.40 12.65 16.89
N SER A 294 5.20 11.92 15.77
CA SER A 294 5.29 10.46 15.76
C SER A 294 6.68 9.97 16.17
N GLN A 295 7.74 10.56 15.59
CA GLN A 295 9.13 10.23 15.94
C GLN A 295 9.44 10.47 17.42
N LEU A 296 9.03 11.62 17.96
CA LEU A 296 9.21 11.95 19.38
C LEU A 296 8.45 10.97 20.28
N LYS A 297 7.21 10.62 19.91
CA LYS A 297 6.41 9.63 20.65
C LYS A 297 7.06 8.26 20.66
N THR A 298 7.49 7.74 19.51
CA THR A 298 8.22 6.47 19.43
C THR A 298 9.51 6.53 20.22
N LYS A 299 10.22 7.67 20.19
CA LYS A 299 11.44 7.86 20.99
C LYS A 299 11.17 7.75 22.48
N GLN A 300 10.10 8.36 22.96
CA GLN A 300 9.66 8.30 24.35
C GLN A 300 9.20 6.88 24.75
N GLU A 301 8.39 6.22 23.93
CA GLU A 301 7.95 4.83 24.16
C GLU A 301 9.14 3.87 24.29
N LEU A 302 10.12 4.00 23.39
CA LEU A 302 11.33 3.18 23.43
C LEU A 302 12.19 3.48 24.67
N SER A 303 12.38 4.76 25.01
CA SER A 303 13.09 5.16 26.23
C SER A 303 12.42 4.56 27.48
N ASN A 304 11.09 4.60 27.54
CA ASN A 304 10.32 4.00 28.64
C ASN A 304 10.49 2.47 28.67
N PHE A 305 10.44 1.81 27.50
CA PHE A 305 10.67 0.37 27.41
C PHE A 305 12.06 -0.01 27.93
N ILE A 306 13.12 0.69 27.52
CA ILE A 306 14.49 0.41 27.96
C ILE A 306 14.60 0.67 29.47
N GLY A 307 14.10 1.81 29.96
CA GLY A 307 14.10 2.15 31.38
C GLY A 307 13.43 1.09 32.25
N ASN A 308 12.28 0.56 31.82
CA ASN A 308 11.55 -0.48 32.54
C ASN A 308 12.26 -1.85 32.57
N ASN A 309 13.14 -2.12 31.59
CA ASN A 309 13.82 -3.42 31.46
C ASN A 309 15.29 -3.37 31.90
N ILE A 310 15.81 -2.21 32.28
CA ILE A 310 17.25 -2.05 32.53
C ILE A 310 17.74 -2.90 33.72
N SER A 311 16.93 -3.00 34.77
CA SER A 311 17.23 -3.82 35.94
C SER A 311 17.24 -5.30 35.60
N LEU A 312 16.33 -5.75 34.73
CA LEU A 312 16.26 -7.12 34.24
C LEU A 312 17.48 -7.49 33.40
N ILE A 313 17.90 -6.60 32.50
CA ILE A 313 19.11 -6.80 31.68
C ILE A 313 20.35 -6.90 32.58
N ASP A 314 20.49 -5.99 33.55
CA ASP A 314 21.61 -6.00 34.51
C ASP A 314 21.67 -7.31 35.31
N GLN A 315 20.52 -7.76 35.83
CA GLN A 315 20.42 -9.05 36.53
C GLN A 315 20.83 -10.23 35.64
N ASN A 316 20.41 -10.24 34.38
CA ASN A 316 20.75 -11.31 33.45
C ASN A 316 22.23 -11.29 33.06
N LEU A 317 22.84 -10.11 32.87
CA LEU A 317 24.28 -10.00 32.64
C LEU A 317 25.08 -10.57 33.81
N ASN A 318 24.69 -10.28 35.05
CA ASN A 318 25.33 -10.86 36.24
C ASN A 318 25.19 -12.39 36.29
N LYS A 319 24.04 -12.96 35.88
CA LYS A 319 23.87 -14.42 35.77
C LYS A 319 24.77 -15.03 34.69
N ILE A 320 24.87 -14.39 33.53
CA ILE A 320 25.73 -14.83 32.44
C ILE A 320 27.21 -14.82 32.87
N GLU A 321 27.63 -13.79 33.61
CA GLU A 321 28.98 -13.70 34.17
C GLU A 321 29.32 -14.91 35.05
N LEU A 322 28.40 -15.27 35.96
CA LEU A 322 28.57 -16.44 36.83
C LEU A 322 28.69 -17.73 36.02
N ILE A 323 27.87 -17.92 34.99
CA ILE A 323 27.94 -19.09 34.10
C ILE A 323 29.29 -19.12 33.37
N ALA A 324 29.73 -17.99 32.83
CA ALA A 324 30.99 -17.89 32.10
C ALA A 324 32.19 -18.17 33.00
N ASN A 325 32.22 -17.61 34.21
CA ASN A 325 33.26 -17.86 35.20
C ASN A 325 33.29 -19.34 35.64
N ASN A 326 32.11 -19.93 35.89
CA ASN A 326 32.02 -21.37 36.22
C ASN A 326 32.52 -22.26 35.07
N PHE A 327 32.22 -21.92 33.82
CA PHE A 327 32.75 -22.64 32.66
C PHE A 327 34.28 -22.58 32.62
N VAL A 328 34.88 -21.42 32.89
CA VAL A 328 36.35 -21.29 32.93
C VAL A 328 36.96 -22.17 34.00
N LEU A 329 36.37 -22.22 35.20
CA LEU A 329 36.84 -23.02 36.34
C LEU A 329 36.77 -24.53 36.09
N ILE A 330 35.72 -25.02 35.42
CA ILE A 330 35.51 -26.47 35.23
C ILE A 330 36.40 -27.05 34.11
N THR A 331 36.85 -26.20 33.18
CA THR A 331 37.48 -26.63 31.92
C THR A 331 39.00 -26.40 31.89
N ASP A 332 39.68 -26.47 33.04
CA ASP A 332 41.09 -26.08 33.18
C ASP A 332 42.00 -26.71 32.10
N GLU A 333 42.93 -25.90 31.58
CA GLU A 333 43.84 -26.12 30.44
C GLU A 333 43.22 -26.12 29.01
N TYR A 334 41.93 -26.39 28.82
CA TYR A 334 41.32 -26.40 27.47
C TYR A 334 41.23 -24.99 26.87
N LYS A 335 41.95 -24.74 25.76
CA LYS A 335 41.87 -23.49 24.96
C LYS A 335 41.90 -22.20 25.81
N GLN A 336 42.84 -22.14 26.76
CA GLN A 336 42.92 -21.07 27.76
C GLN A 336 42.92 -19.63 27.19
N ASN A 337 43.58 -19.42 26.05
CA ASN A 337 43.62 -18.11 25.40
C ASN A 337 42.24 -17.65 24.92
N GLU A 338 41.47 -18.54 24.31
CA GLU A 338 40.13 -18.25 23.77
C GLU A 338 39.13 -17.99 24.91
N LYS A 339 39.21 -18.77 26.00
CA LYS A 339 38.45 -18.53 27.23
C LYS A 339 38.73 -17.14 27.79
N THR A 340 40.00 -16.78 27.93
CA THR A 340 40.41 -15.47 28.48
C THR A 340 39.89 -14.31 27.62
N GLN A 341 39.97 -14.44 26.30
CA GLN A 341 39.44 -13.44 25.37
C GLN A 341 37.92 -13.28 25.47
N ILE A 342 37.17 -14.39 25.58
CA ILE A 342 35.71 -14.33 25.74
C ILE A 342 35.31 -13.65 27.05
N ILE A 343 36.00 -13.95 28.15
CA ILE A 343 35.73 -13.27 29.44
C ILE A 343 36.07 -11.78 29.35
N ALA A 344 37.21 -11.42 28.77
CA ALA A 344 37.59 -10.01 28.58
C ALA A 344 36.55 -9.25 27.73
N ASN A 345 36.06 -9.86 26.65
CA ASN A 345 35.00 -9.29 25.81
C ASN A 345 33.68 -9.13 26.59
N PHE A 346 33.35 -10.07 27.47
CA PHE A 346 32.16 -9.95 28.33
C PHE A 346 32.27 -8.77 29.31
N VAL A 347 33.46 -8.56 29.89
CA VAL A 347 33.72 -7.43 30.79
C VAL A 347 33.52 -6.10 30.06
N ASN A 348 34.05 -5.98 28.83
CA ASN A 348 33.83 -4.79 28.00
C ASN A 348 32.34 -4.56 27.71
N LEU A 349 31.61 -5.63 27.35
CA LEU A 349 30.17 -5.56 27.13
C LEU A 349 29.40 -5.08 28.35
N LYS A 350 29.79 -5.53 29.56
CA LYS A 350 29.20 -5.08 30.82
C LYS A 350 29.51 -3.60 31.10
N GLN A 351 30.72 -3.13 30.76
CA GLN A 351 31.07 -1.71 30.87
C GLN A 351 30.26 -0.85 29.91
N ASP A 352 30.05 -1.30 28.67
CA ASP A 352 29.23 -0.58 27.70
C ASP A 352 27.76 -0.51 28.15
N PHE A 353 27.23 -1.60 28.70
CA PHE A 353 25.91 -1.58 29.34
C PHE A 353 25.84 -0.62 30.53
N ALA A 354 26.88 -0.55 31.36
CA ALA A 354 26.91 0.36 32.50
C ALA A 354 26.90 1.83 32.08
N LYS A 355 27.52 2.19 30.94
CA LYS A 355 27.43 3.53 30.35
C LYS A 355 25.99 3.84 29.93
N ILE A 356 25.34 2.91 29.21
CA ILE A 356 23.93 3.03 28.81
C ILE A 356 23.03 3.22 30.04
N LYS A 357 23.23 2.39 31.08
CA LYS A 357 22.49 2.46 32.34
C LYS A 357 22.66 3.81 33.01
N THR A 358 23.87 4.31 33.16
CA THR A 358 24.15 5.58 33.83
C THR A 358 23.50 6.76 33.09
N ALA A 359 23.62 6.79 31.77
CA ALA A 359 23.06 7.86 30.96
C ALA A 359 21.52 7.87 30.98
N LEU A 360 20.86 6.69 30.97
CA LEU A 360 19.41 6.61 31.15
C LEU A 360 18.95 7.02 32.56
N THR A 361 19.73 6.70 33.59
CA THR A 361 19.36 7.02 34.99
C THR A 361 19.51 8.52 35.28
N ASN A 362 20.46 9.20 34.63
CA ASN A 362 20.69 10.63 34.78
C ASN A 362 19.78 11.49 33.89
N GLY A 363 18.86 10.88 33.13
CA GLY A 363 18.00 11.59 32.19
C GLY A 363 18.76 12.21 31.01
N ASP A 364 19.96 11.70 30.72
CA ASP A 364 20.82 12.24 29.67
C ASP A 364 20.24 11.86 28.31
N ALA A 365 19.93 12.87 27.49
CA ALA A 365 19.33 12.69 26.16
C ALA A 365 20.26 11.99 25.14
N ASN A 366 21.46 11.62 25.56
CA ASN A 366 22.58 11.18 24.74
C ASN A 366 22.80 9.66 24.70
N VAL A 367 21.93 8.84 25.30
CA VAL A 367 21.94 7.41 24.91
C VAL A 367 21.41 7.31 23.50
N SER A 368 22.33 7.20 22.55
CA SER A 368 21.99 7.04 21.15
C SER A 368 21.37 5.66 20.96
N TYR A 369 20.36 5.56 20.10
CA TYR A 369 19.86 4.25 19.66
C TYR A 369 20.96 3.39 19.06
N LEU A 370 21.98 4.02 18.48
CA LEU A 370 23.17 3.35 17.98
C LEU A 370 23.94 2.65 19.10
N ASP A 371 23.99 3.21 20.31
CA ASP A 371 24.71 2.60 21.44
C ASP A 371 23.98 1.34 21.92
N ILE A 372 22.65 1.38 21.96
CA ILE A 372 21.82 0.23 22.35
C ILE A 372 21.89 -0.87 21.28
N ASP A 373 21.79 -0.50 20.01
CA ASP A 373 21.91 -1.45 18.90
C ASP A 373 23.30 -2.08 18.85
N ALA A 374 24.36 -1.28 19.02
CA ALA A 374 25.73 -1.77 19.12
C ALA A 374 25.92 -2.72 20.31
N PHE A 375 25.31 -2.41 21.47
CA PHE A 375 25.32 -3.28 22.64
C PHE A 375 24.62 -4.61 22.36
N ILE A 376 23.41 -4.60 21.77
CA ILE A 376 22.66 -5.82 21.44
C ILE A 376 23.46 -6.69 20.45
N ASN A 377 24.02 -6.08 19.41
CA ASN A 377 24.83 -6.79 18.41
C ASN A 377 26.08 -7.41 19.06
N SER A 378 26.75 -6.68 19.95
CA SER A 378 27.91 -7.19 20.71
C SER A 378 27.51 -8.36 21.63
N MET A 379 26.31 -8.31 22.21
CA MET A 379 25.79 -9.39 23.06
C MET A 379 25.49 -10.65 22.25
N ILE A 380 24.88 -10.50 21.08
CA ILE A 380 24.60 -11.63 20.17
C ILE A 380 25.90 -12.29 19.72
N ASP A 381 26.89 -11.49 19.29
CA ASP A 381 28.20 -12.00 18.87
C ASP A 381 28.92 -12.73 20.02
N TRP A 382 28.90 -12.16 21.22
CA TRP A 382 29.47 -12.79 22.40
C TRP A 382 28.80 -14.13 22.73
N ILE A 383 27.47 -14.19 22.74
CA ILE A 383 26.70 -15.42 23.00
C ILE A 383 27.06 -16.50 21.98
N ASN A 384 27.15 -16.14 20.70
CA ASN A 384 27.50 -17.08 19.63
C ASN A 384 28.91 -17.65 19.82
N LYS A 385 29.89 -16.81 20.15
CA LYS A 385 31.27 -17.23 20.43
C LYS A 385 31.37 -18.12 21.66
N PHE A 386 30.67 -17.78 22.74
CA PHE A 386 30.65 -18.57 23.96
C PHE A 386 29.99 -19.94 23.75
N ASN A 387 28.85 -19.99 23.07
CA ASN A 387 28.17 -21.24 22.73
C ASN A 387 29.04 -22.14 21.83
N TYR A 388 29.74 -21.55 20.86
CA TYR A 388 30.66 -22.28 20.01
C TYR A 388 31.80 -22.92 20.82
N LEU A 389 32.39 -22.17 21.76
CA LEU A 389 33.45 -22.69 22.61
C LEU A 389 32.96 -23.83 23.52
N ILE A 390 31.77 -23.69 24.11
CA ILE A 390 31.14 -24.77 24.91
C ILE A 390 30.95 -26.02 24.06
N LYS A 391 30.44 -25.87 22.83
CA LYS A 391 30.25 -27.00 21.92
C LYS A 391 31.58 -27.72 21.64
N GLN A 392 32.62 -26.98 21.30
CA GLN A 392 33.94 -27.57 21.04
C GLN A 392 34.50 -28.30 22.27
N TYR A 393 34.28 -27.75 23.47
CA TYR A 393 34.67 -28.40 24.71
C TYR A 393 33.92 -29.73 24.92
N ASN A 394 32.60 -29.72 24.74
CA ASN A 394 31.78 -30.93 24.86
C ASN A 394 32.21 -32.00 23.85
N ASP A 395 32.43 -31.63 22.58
CA ASP A 395 32.89 -32.55 21.54
C ASP A 395 34.26 -33.16 21.90
N ALA A 396 35.17 -32.37 22.47
CA ALA A 396 36.49 -32.84 22.90
C ALA A 396 36.41 -33.80 24.11
N GLU A 397 35.56 -33.51 25.08
CA GLU A 397 35.34 -34.34 26.27
C GLU A 397 34.65 -35.67 25.91
N GLU A 398 33.66 -35.63 25.01
CA GLU A 398 33.03 -36.84 24.47
C GLU A 398 34.03 -37.71 23.70
N SER A 399 34.88 -37.11 22.85
CA SER A 399 35.95 -37.82 22.14
C SER A 399 36.91 -38.50 23.11
N LYS A 400 37.35 -37.80 24.18
CA LYS A 400 38.21 -38.36 25.22
C LYS A 400 37.55 -39.57 25.91
N ARG A 401 36.26 -39.48 26.26
CA ARG A 401 35.51 -40.59 26.86
C ARG A 401 35.39 -41.78 25.91
N TYR A 402 35.12 -41.52 24.64
CA TYR A 402 35.04 -42.55 23.61
C TYR A 402 36.37 -43.26 23.42
N GLN A 403 37.48 -42.54 23.31
CA GLN A 403 38.81 -43.12 23.19
C GLN A 403 39.17 -44.00 24.39
N GLN A 404 38.81 -43.58 25.61
CA GLN A 404 39.01 -44.38 26.82
C GLN A 404 38.19 -45.67 26.80
N TYR A 405 36.92 -45.57 26.40
CA TYR A 405 36.05 -46.73 26.23
C TYR A 405 36.60 -47.70 25.17
N TYR A 406 37.02 -47.18 24.02
CA TYR A 406 37.59 -47.97 22.93
C TYR A 406 38.89 -48.68 23.34
N LEU A 407 39.81 -47.97 24.02
CA LEU A 407 41.02 -48.57 24.57
C LEU A 407 40.71 -49.70 25.56
N ASN A 408 39.70 -49.54 26.41
CA ASN A 408 39.29 -50.59 27.35
C ASN A 408 38.81 -51.86 26.64
N ILE A 409 38.09 -51.74 25.51
CA ILE A 409 37.73 -52.89 24.68
C ILE A 409 38.97 -53.53 24.07
N LEU A 410 39.86 -52.73 23.48
CA LEU A 410 41.10 -53.24 22.87
C LEU A 410 41.99 -53.96 23.89
N ARG A 411 41.98 -53.53 25.15
CA ARG A 411 42.74 -54.20 26.23
C ARG A 411 42.33 -55.65 26.46
N ILE A 412 41.07 -56.02 26.20
CA ILE A 412 40.62 -57.42 26.27
C ILE A 412 41.36 -58.26 25.21
N TRP A 413 41.42 -57.75 23.97
CA TRP A 413 42.12 -58.40 22.87
C TRP A 413 43.63 -58.42 23.07
N TYR A 414 44.19 -57.34 23.62
CA TYR A 414 45.59 -57.29 24.05
C TYR A 414 45.91 -58.41 25.04
N LEU A 415 45.10 -58.59 26.09
CA LEU A 415 45.30 -59.67 27.06
C LEU A 415 45.23 -61.04 26.40
N TYR A 416 44.33 -61.23 25.44
CA TYR A 416 44.23 -62.48 24.67
C TYR A 416 45.51 -62.74 23.86
N VAL A 417 46.03 -61.75 23.13
CA VAL A 417 47.28 -61.86 22.36
C VAL A 417 48.47 -62.17 23.29
N ILE A 418 48.61 -61.44 24.39
CA ILE A 418 49.72 -61.62 25.32
C ILE A 418 49.65 -63.00 26.00
N SER A 419 48.46 -63.47 26.36
CA SER A 419 48.28 -64.81 26.98
C SER A 419 48.59 -65.96 26.01
N ASN A 420 48.48 -65.72 24.70
CA ASN A 420 48.75 -66.71 23.66
C ASN A 420 50.06 -66.47 22.90
N LYS A 421 50.91 -65.54 23.38
CA LYS A 421 52.18 -65.19 22.72
C LYS A 421 53.09 -66.40 22.52
N ASP A 422 52.99 -67.40 23.40
CA ASP A 422 53.80 -68.61 23.35
C ASP A 422 53.49 -69.50 22.16
N LEU A 423 52.38 -69.27 21.45
CA LEU A 423 52.09 -69.91 20.16
C LEU A 423 52.96 -69.36 19.02
N LEU A 424 53.52 -68.16 19.15
CA LEU A 424 54.30 -67.54 18.08
C LEU A 424 55.74 -68.07 18.07
N GLU A 425 56.28 -68.29 16.88
CA GLU A 425 57.68 -68.65 16.66
C GLU A 425 58.60 -67.58 17.28
N MET A 426 59.62 -68.03 18.00
CA MET A 426 60.61 -67.17 18.67
C MET A 426 61.61 -66.63 17.64
N ASN A 427 61.16 -65.65 16.87
CA ASN A 427 62.00 -64.88 15.96
C ASN A 427 62.03 -63.40 16.37
N SER A 428 63.09 -62.70 15.97
CA SER A 428 63.32 -61.30 16.35
C SER A 428 62.21 -60.35 15.89
N THR A 429 61.50 -60.68 14.81
CA THR A 429 60.38 -59.90 14.28
C THR A 429 59.18 -59.96 15.21
N ASN A 430 58.78 -61.16 15.64
CA ASN A 430 57.65 -61.36 16.55
C ASN A 430 57.93 -60.77 17.94
N GLU A 431 59.13 -60.96 18.47
CA GLU A 431 59.54 -60.38 19.76
C GLU A 431 59.51 -58.85 19.75
N LYS A 432 59.99 -58.24 18.66
CA LYS A 432 59.93 -56.79 18.49
C LYS A 432 58.49 -56.28 18.41
N ALA A 433 57.62 -56.96 17.68
CA ALA A 433 56.21 -56.59 17.57
C ALA A 433 55.48 -56.67 18.92
N ILE A 434 55.72 -57.74 19.70
CA ILE A 434 55.14 -57.92 21.05
C ILE A 434 55.65 -56.81 21.99
N THR A 435 56.96 -56.54 21.98
CA THR A 435 57.56 -55.51 22.84
C THR A 435 57.01 -54.12 22.52
N GLN A 436 56.84 -53.81 21.22
CA GLN A 436 56.21 -52.55 20.79
C GLN A 436 54.76 -52.44 21.27
N LEU A 437 53.98 -53.52 21.19
CA LEU A 437 52.59 -53.53 21.65
C LEU A 437 52.50 -53.31 23.17
N ILE A 438 53.39 -53.93 23.96
CA ILE A 438 53.46 -53.75 25.42
C ILE A 438 53.78 -52.29 25.76
N ASN A 439 54.84 -51.73 25.16
CA ASN A 439 55.26 -50.34 25.40
C ASN A 439 54.15 -49.33 25.06
N LEU A 440 53.41 -49.57 23.96
CA LEU A 440 52.27 -48.74 23.59
C LEU A 440 51.15 -48.82 24.65
N ASN A 441 50.80 -50.02 25.15
CA ASN A 441 49.78 -50.17 26.19
C ASN A 441 50.19 -49.52 27.52
N GLU A 442 51.46 -49.64 27.91
CA GLU A 442 52.02 -48.97 29.10
C GLU A 442 51.94 -47.45 28.97
N SER A 443 52.22 -46.90 27.78
CA SER A 443 52.17 -45.46 27.54
C SER A 443 50.77 -44.85 27.78
N PHE A 444 49.70 -45.60 27.56
CA PHE A 444 48.33 -45.15 27.88
C PHE A 444 48.00 -45.21 29.37
N THR A 445 48.75 -45.99 30.15
CA THR A 445 48.51 -46.13 31.60
C THR A 445 49.13 -44.97 32.37
N LEU A 446 50.12 -44.30 31.78
CA LEU A 446 50.86 -43.18 32.36
C LEU A 446 50.28 -41.80 31.98
N LYS A 447 49.34 -41.73 31.03
CA LYS A 447 48.77 -40.46 30.52
C LYS A 447 47.29 -40.33 30.89
N SER A 448 46.87 -39.10 31.23
CA SER A 448 45.47 -38.74 31.49
C SER A 448 44.63 -38.54 30.21
N THR A 449 45.29 -38.41 29.05
CA THR A 449 44.67 -38.23 27.74
C THR A 449 45.26 -39.23 26.75
N ILE A 450 44.39 -39.91 26.02
CA ILE A 450 44.76 -40.85 24.96
C ILE A 450 44.91 -40.05 23.67
N ASP A 451 46.07 -40.15 23.03
CA ASP A 451 46.27 -39.58 21.70
C ASP A 451 45.67 -40.53 20.65
N GLU A 452 44.83 -39.99 19.77
CA GLU A 452 44.14 -40.75 18.72
C GLU A 452 45.14 -41.43 17.76
N ASN A 453 46.23 -40.75 17.44
CA ASN A 453 47.28 -41.31 16.60
C ASN A 453 47.97 -42.49 17.27
N GLN A 454 48.31 -42.36 18.56
CA GLN A 454 48.89 -43.47 19.33
C GLN A 454 47.91 -44.64 19.45
N LEU A 455 46.60 -44.37 19.64
CA LEU A 455 45.56 -45.39 19.72
C LEU A 455 45.39 -46.15 18.40
N THR A 456 45.52 -45.46 17.27
CA THR A 456 45.47 -46.05 15.94
C THR A 456 46.67 -46.98 15.73
N ILE A 457 47.88 -46.51 16.04
CA ILE A 457 49.11 -47.33 15.95
C ILE A 457 49.00 -48.58 16.85
N PHE A 458 48.44 -48.43 18.06
CA PHE A 458 48.19 -49.55 18.95
C PHE A 458 47.21 -50.55 18.36
N THR A 459 46.11 -50.08 17.79
CA THR A 459 45.07 -50.91 17.15
C THR A 459 45.64 -51.72 15.99
N ASP A 460 46.42 -51.09 15.11
CA ASP A 460 47.02 -51.76 13.95
C ASP A 460 47.98 -52.88 14.37
N ARG A 461 48.84 -52.59 15.36
CA ARG A 461 49.77 -53.59 15.91
C ARG A 461 49.06 -54.72 16.62
N LEU A 462 48.00 -54.41 17.36
CA LEU A 462 47.18 -55.42 18.01
C LEU A 462 46.50 -56.33 16.98
N LEU A 463 45.94 -55.77 15.92
CA LEU A 463 45.30 -56.54 14.84
C LEU A 463 46.30 -57.44 14.10
N GLU A 464 47.51 -56.95 13.83
CA GLU A 464 48.59 -57.72 13.22
C GLU A 464 48.93 -58.94 14.09
N LEU A 465 49.18 -58.75 15.39
CA LEU A 465 49.51 -59.83 16.31
C LEU A 465 48.33 -60.78 16.56
N CYS A 466 47.10 -60.27 16.66
CA CYS A 466 45.89 -61.10 16.72
C CYS A 466 45.82 -62.07 15.53
N LYS A 467 46.04 -61.57 14.30
CA LYS A 467 46.04 -62.41 13.10
C LYS A 467 47.11 -63.49 13.18
N LEU A 468 48.31 -63.16 13.62
CA LEU A 468 49.41 -64.12 13.79
C LEU A 468 49.08 -65.19 14.83
N VAL A 469 48.53 -64.80 15.98
CA VAL A 469 48.13 -65.73 17.05
C VAL A 469 47.03 -66.67 16.57
N TYR A 470 45.96 -66.15 15.96
CA TYR A 470 44.90 -66.98 15.40
C TYR A 470 45.42 -67.92 14.32
N TYR A 471 46.25 -67.41 13.41
CA TYR A 471 46.89 -68.22 12.38
C TYR A 471 47.68 -69.38 13.00
N ALA A 472 48.55 -69.09 13.97
CA ALA A 472 49.32 -70.10 14.68
C ALA A 472 48.42 -71.12 15.39
N GLN A 473 47.37 -70.66 16.07
CA GLN A 473 46.41 -71.52 16.77
C GLN A 473 45.67 -72.47 15.81
N THR A 474 45.17 -71.94 14.69
CA THR A 474 44.47 -72.74 13.66
C THR A 474 45.40 -73.80 13.07
N TYR A 475 46.62 -73.43 12.66
CA TYR A 475 47.56 -74.41 12.11
C TYR A 475 48.03 -75.43 13.13
N LYS A 476 48.20 -75.04 14.40
CA LYS A 476 48.52 -75.98 15.47
C LYS A 476 47.40 -77.01 15.64
N PHE A 477 46.15 -76.55 15.69
CA PHE A 477 44.99 -77.43 15.78
C PHE A 477 44.92 -78.38 14.57
N MET A 478 44.96 -77.84 13.35
CA MET A 478 44.90 -78.62 12.11
C MET A 478 46.04 -79.63 12.00
N ALA A 479 47.28 -79.25 12.36
CA ALA A 479 48.43 -80.14 12.31
C ALA A 479 48.28 -81.30 13.30
N LEU A 480 47.88 -81.01 14.55
CA LEU A 480 47.68 -82.03 15.58
C LEU A 480 46.52 -82.97 15.23
N ASP A 481 45.41 -82.43 14.73
CA ASP A 481 44.24 -83.20 14.31
C ASP A 481 44.60 -84.18 13.19
N LEU A 482 45.27 -83.70 12.13
CA LEU A 482 45.75 -84.56 11.05
C LEU A 482 46.74 -85.62 11.54
N ILE A 483 47.70 -85.24 12.40
CA ILE A 483 48.66 -86.19 12.99
C ILE A 483 47.92 -87.31 13.74
N ASN A 484 46.89 -86.96 14.52
CA ASN A 484 46.10 -87.93 15.25
C ASN A 484 45.36 -88.87 14.29
N SER A 485 44.71 -88.35 13.24
CA SER A 485 43.96 -89.16 12.28
C SER A 485 44.84 -90.16 11.52
N ILE A 486 46.10 -89.80 11.21
CA ILE A 486 47.02 -90.71 10.52
C ILE A 486 47.87 -91.59 11.46
N SER A 487 47.77 -91.41 12.78
CA SER A 487 48.65 -92.09 13.73
C SER A 487 48.49 -93.62 13.73
N ILE A 488 47.36 -94.15 13.25
CA ILE A 488 47.11 -95.59 13.13
C ILE A 488 48.05 -96.25 12.10
N TYR A 489 48.45 -95.52 11.05
CA TYR A 489 49.31 -96.03 9.98
C TYR A 489 50.79 -96.13 10.38
N ARG A 490 51.17 -95.65 11.58
CA ARG A 490 52.56 -95.65 12.10
C ARG A 490 53.14 -97.04 12.31
N LEU A 491 52.31 -97.99 12.72
CA LEU A 491 52.77 -99.34 13.10
C LEU A 491 53.31 -100.15 11.91
N ASN A 492 52.93 -99.77 10.68
CA ASN A 492 53.20 -100.55 9.48
C ASN A 492 54.09 -99.82 8.46
N ASN A 493 54.56 -98.59 8.76
CA ASN A 493 55.38 -97.80 7.83
C ASN A 493 56.36 -96.85 8.57
N GLU A 494 57.66 -97.15 8.51
CA GLU A 494 58.72 -96.38 9.17
C GLU A 494 58.86 -94.95 8.62
N ASP A 495 58.60 -94.74 7.33
CA ASP A 495 58.68 -93.41 6.70
C ASP A 495 57.57 -92.48 7.22
N ILE A 496 56.37 -93.03 7.47
CA ILE A 496 55.25 -92.30 8.08
C ILE A 496 55.59 -91.91 9.52
N ASP A 497 56.14 -92.82 10.32
CA ASP A 497 56.50 -92.52 11.70
C ASP A 497 57.62 -91.46 11.81
N SER A 498 58.63 -91.54 10.93
CA SER A 498 59.70 -90.54 10.82
C SER A 498 59.16 -89.14 10.51
N LEU A 499 58.25 -89.02 9.53
CA LEU A 499 57.66 -87.73 9.14
C LEU A 499 56.70 -87.16 10.18
N ILE A 500 55.99 -88.01 10.95
CA ILE A 500 55.19 -87.54 12.09
C ILE A 500 56.12 -87.02 13.20
N LYS A 501 57.25 -87.69 13.50
CA LYS A 501 58.23 -87.22 14.48
C LYS A 501 58.80 -85.85 14.08
N ILE A 502 59.20 -85.68 12.82
CA ILE A 502 59.67 -84.39 12.29
C ILE A 502 58.58 -83.31 12.40
N SER A 503 57.32 -83.67 12.15
CA SER A 503 56.20 -82.73 12.27
C SER A 503 55.92 -82.32 13.72
N LEU A 504 56.02 -83.26 14.67
CA LEU A 504 55.90 -82.97 16.10
C LEU A 504 57.05 -82.08 16.59
N GLU A 505 58.28 -82.29 16.10
CA GLU A 505 59.41 -81.40 16.37
C GLU A 505 59.17 -80.00 15.80
N LYS A 506 58.63 -79.89 14.59
CA LYS A 506 58.21 -78.61 14.02
C LYS A 506 57.11 -77.93 14.84
N ILE A 507 56.17 -78.67 15.41
CA ILE A 507 55.15 -78.13 16.34
C ILE A 507 55.81 -77.65 17.65
N GLN A 508 56.78 -78.38 18.20
CA GLN A 508 57.54 -77.95 19.38
C GLN A 508 58.31 -76.66 19.12
N ASN A 509 58.87 -76.52 17.91
CA ASN A 509 59.53 -75.30 17.43
C ASN A 509 58.54 -74.21 16.95
N LYS A 510 57.22 -74.43 17.14
CA LYS A 510 56.13 -73.48 16.80
C LYS A 510 55.98 -73.19 15.30
N GLN A 511 56.57 -74.02 14.45
CA GLN A 511 56.46 -73.98 12.99
C GLN A 511 55.21 -74.75 12.52
N TYR A 512 54.03 -74.34 13.01
CA TYR A 512 52.79 -75.12 12.85
C TYR A 512 52.32 -75.28 11.40
N LYS A 513 52.52 -74.24 10.57
CA LYS A 513 52.17 -74.30 9.15
C LYS A 513 52.99 -75.34 8.41
N ASP A 514 54.30 -75.39 8.68
CA ASP A 514 55.21 -76.33 8.04
C ASP A 514 54.92 -77.76 8.48
N ALA A 515 54.63 -77.95 9.77
CA ALA A 515 54.17 -79.24 10.29
C ALA A 515 52.88 -79.71 9.58
N PHE A 516 51.89 -78.82 9.42
CA PHE A 516 50.66 -79.13 8.71
C PHE A 516 50.91 -79.50 7.24
N GLN A 517 51.72 -78.73 6.51
CA GLN A 517 52.00 -79.02 5.09
C GLN A 517 52.72 -80.35 4.92
N LEU A 518 53.70 -80.64 5.79
CA LEU A 518 54.45 -81.90 5.74
C LEU A 518 53.52 -83.11 5.92
N ILE A 519 52.59 -83.05 6.88
CA ILE A 519 51.60 -84.10 7.12
C ILE A 519 50.58 -84.20 5.98
N LYS A 520 50.11 -83.05 5.47
CA LYS A 520 49.18 -83.01 4.34
C LYS A 520 49.79 -83.59 3.06
N ASP A 521 51.04 -83.27 2.76
CA ASP A 521 51.74 -83.77 1.58
C ASP A 521 52.06 -85.26 1.71
N LEU A 522 52.36 -85.74 2.93
CA LEU A 522 52.46 -87.16 3.23
C LEU A 522 51.16 -87.91 2.91
N ILE A 523 50.02 -87.42 3.42
CA ILE A 523 48.69 -88.00 3.14
C ILE A 523 48.44 -88.12 1.64
N ARG A 524 48.77 -87.05 0.88
CA ARG A 524 48.60 -87.02 -0.58
C ARG A 524 49.52 -88.00 -1.30
N ARG A 525 50.79 -88.08 -0.90
CA ARG A 525 51.79 -88.94 -1.55
C ARG A 525 51.47 -90.43 -1.34
N GLU A 526 51.14 -90.81 -0.11
CA GLU A 526 50.85 -92.19 0.26
C GLU A 526 49.38 -92.58 0.04
N LYS A 527 48.53 -91.65 -0.41
CA LYS A 527 47.08 -91.82 -0.61
C LYS A 527 46.37 -92.42 0.61
N LEU A 528 46.70 -91.91 1.80
CA LEU A 528 46.10 -92.36 3.05
C LEU A 528 44.63 -91.94 3.10
N ASP A 529 43.76 -92.84 3.56
CA ASP A 529 42.35 -92.53 3.80
C ASP A 529 42.24 -91.85 5.17
N VAL A 530 41.93 -90.56 5.17
CA VAL A 530 41.86 -89.75 6.39
C VAL A 530 40.48 -89.13 6.44
N HIS A 531 39.74 -89.40 7.52
CA HIS A 531 38.46 -88.76 7.83
C HIS A 531 38.65 -87.57 8.77
#